data_AF-A0A848KYQ6-F1
#
_entry.id   AF-A0A848KYQ6-F1
#
_cell.length_a   1.000
_cell.length_b   1.000
_cell.length_c   1.000
_cell.angle_alpha   90.00
_cell.angle_beta   90.00
_cell.angle_gamma   90.00
#
_symmetry.space_group_name_H-M   'P 1'
#
loop_
_entity.id
_entity.type
_entity.pdbx_description
1 polymer ?
#
loop_
_entity_poly.entity_id
_entity_poly.type
_entity_poly.pdbx_seq_one_letter_code
_entity_poly.pdbx_strand_id
1 'polypeptide(L)'
;MPELRFRNLDVTPDDPVDQWGFEGILAAIDRGSLRHWRRILDALEADPYGPVSRDLEQAIDAAEDVGVRERMRRALAAARIG
;
A
#
# COMPACT_ATOMS: atom_id res chain seq x y z
N MET A 1 -0.64 -14.52 13.94
CA MET A 1 -0.28 -13.09 13.87
C MET A 1 -1.55 -12.29 14.08
N PRO A 2 -1.53 -11.16 14.81
CA PRO A 2 -2.71 -10.33 14.93
C PRO A 2 -3.14 -9.84 13.54
N GLU A 3 -4.45 -9.85 13.30
CA GLU A 3 -5.08 -9.33 12.10
C GLU A 3 -4.82 -7.83 11.96
N LEU A 4 -4.45 -7.36 10.76
CA LEU A 4 -4.31 -5.93 10.49
C LEU A 4 -5.67 -5.25 10.71
N ARG A 5 -5.66 -4.07 11.33
CA ARG A 5 -6.86 -3.22 11.46
C ARG A 5 -6.50 -1.79 11.15
N PHE A 6 -7.34 -1.14 10.35
CA PHE A 6 -7.24 0.29 10.13
C PHE A 6 -7.87 1.03 11.31
N ARG A 7 -7.22 2.09 11.77
CA ARG A 7 -7.68 2.92 12.87
C ARG A 7 -8.23 4.21 12.27
N ASN A 8 -9.37 4.67 12.76
CA ASN A 8 -10.03 5.90 12.30
C ASN A 8 -10.48 5.88 10.82
N LEU A 9 -10.62 4.69 10.22
CA LEU A 9 -11.19 4.52 8.87
C LEU A 9 -12.48 3.69 8.96
N ASP A 10 -13.45 4.02 8.10
CA ASP A 10 -14.69 3.25 7.93
C ASP A 10 -14.52 2.03 7.01
N VAL A 11 -13.30 1.79 6.52
CA VAL A 11 -12.91 0.65 5.68
C VAL A 11 -12.00 -0.31 6.43
N THR A 12 -11.93 -1.55 5.94
CA THR A 12 -11.17 -2.66 6.50
C THR A 12 -10.09 -3.15 5.52
N PRO A 13 -9.07 -3.89 5.99
CA PRO A 13 -8.08 -4.50 5.10
C PRO A 13 -8.63 -5.58 4.15
N ASP A 14 -9.91 -5.93 4.27
CA ASP A 14 -10.57 -6.83 3.34
C ASP A 14 -11.30 -6.12 2.19
N ASP A 15 -11.59 -4.82 2.35
CA ASP A 15 -12.19 -3.99 1.30
C ASP A 15 -11.26 -3.79 0.10
N PRO A 16 -11.78 -3.39 -1.08
CA PRO A 16 -10.96 -3.03 -2.24
C PRO A 16 -9.86 -1.99 -1.89
N VAL A 17 -8.65 -2.18 -2.43
CA VAL A 17 -7.46 -1.39 -2.05
C VAL A 17 -7.62 0.10 -2.42
N ASP A 18 -8.33 0.38 -3.49
CA ASP A 18 -8.67 1.74 -3.92
C ASP A 18 -9.55 2.51 -2.92
N GLN A 19 -10.16 1.81 -1.95
CA GLN A 19 -10.92 2.43 -0.86
C GLN A 19 -10.09 2.68 0.39
N TRP A 20 -8.88 2.11 0.51
CA TRP A 20 -8.07 2.19 1.73
C TRP A 20 -7.52 3.59 1.99
N GLY A 21 -7.31 4.36 0.92
CA GLY A 21 -6.66 5.66 0.97
C GLY A 21 -5.23 5.61 1.51
N PHE A 22 -4.65 6.79 1.72
CA PHE A 22 -3.31 6.95 2.28
C PHE A 22 -3.12 6.23 3.63
N GLU A 23 -4.01 6.45 4.60
CA GLU A 23 -3.84 5.91 5.97
C GLU A 23 -3.92 4.37 6.00
N GLY A 24 -4.81 3.78 5.20
CA GLY A 24 -4.95 2.32 5.10
C GLY A 24 -3.74 1.69 4.40
N ILE A 25 -3.23 2.33 3.35
CA ILE A 25 -2.02 1.88 2.66
C ILE A 25 -0.80 1.98 3.58
N LEU A 26 -0.61 3.10 4.29
CA LEU A 26 0.48 3.26 5.26
C LEU A 26 0.42 2.19 6.35
N ALA A 27 -0.78 1.95 6.91
CA ALA A 27 -0.98 0.89 7.90
C ALA A 27 -0.63 -0.51 7.36
N ALA A 28 -0.97 -0.80 6.11
CA ALA A 28 -0.65 -2.07 5.46
C ALA A 28 0.83 -2.24 5.16
N ILE A 29 1.54 -1.15 4.84
CA ILE A 29 2.98 -1.14 4.61
C ILE A 29 3.74 -1.40 5.93
N ASP A 30 3.39 -0.69 7.00
CA ASP A 30 4.12 -0.76 8.27
C ASP A 30 3.80 -2.01 9.10
N ARG A 31 2.54 -2.47 9.06
CA ARG A 31 2.04 -3.52 9.96
C ARG A 31 1.37 -4.69 9.26
N GLY A 32 1.18 -4.59 7.95
CA GLY A 32 0.53 -5.64 7.17
C GLY A 32 1.45 -6.80 6.85
N SER A 33 0.83 -7.96 6.61
CA SER A 33 1.48 -9.12 6.00
C SER A 33 1.73 -8.99 4.49
N LEU A 34 2.49 -9.94 3.93
CA LEU A 34 2.70 -10.10 2.48
C LEU A 34 1.39 -10.19 1.67
N ARG A 35 0.28 -10.66 2.26
CA ARG A 35 -1.04 -10.66 1.59
C ARG A 35 -1.48 -9.24 1.26
N HIS A 36 -1.33 -8.30 2.19
CA HIS A 36 -1.76 -6.92 1.97
C HIS A 36 -0.85 -6.23 0.96
N TRP A 37 0.45 -6.52 1.03
CA TRP A 37 1.41 -6.03 0.05
C TRP A 37 1.09 -6.52 -1.35
N ARG A 38 0.77 -7.81 -1.51
CA ARG A 38 0.32 -8.37 -2.79
C ARG A 38 -0.90 -7.62 -3.34
N ARG A 39 -1.92 -7.37 -2.52
CA ARG A 39 -3.11 -6.62 -2.95
C ARG A 39 -2.78 -5.21 -3.45
N ILE A 40 -1.86 -4.52 -2.78
CA ILE A 40 -1.37 -3.20 -3.22
C ILE A 40 -0.68 -3.33 -4.58
N LEU A 41 0.22 -4.30 -4.74
CA LEU A 41 0.93 -4.53 -6.00
C LEU A 41 -0.03 -4.88 -7.15
N ASP A 42 -1.00 -5.75 -6.91
CA ASP A 42 -2.00 -6.10 -7.93
C ASP A 42 -2.80 -4.87 -8.38
N ALA A 43 -3.13 -3.96 -7.45
CA ALA A 43 -3.79 -2.69 -7.77
C ALA A 43 -2.88 -1.71 -8.53
N LEU A 44 -1.57 -1.68 -8.23
CA LEU A 44 -0.59 -0.91 -9.01
C LEU A 44 -0.42 -1.43 -10.43
N GLU A 45 -0.39 -2.76 -10.60
CA GLU A 45 -0.28 -3.38 -11.92
C GLU A 45 -1.52 -3.07 -12.78
N ALA A 46 -2.70 -3.00 -12.15
CA ALA A 46 -3.95 -2.65 -12.83
C ALA A 46 -4.04 -1.17 -13.25
N ASP A 47 -3.53 -0.24 -12.41
CA ASP A 47 -3.51 1.19 -12.70
C ASP A 47 -2.26 1.88 -12.13
N PRO A 48 -1.11 1.86 -12.86
CA PRO A 48 0.18 2.36 -12.37
C PRO A 48 0.24 3.85 -12.04
N TYR A 49 -0.74 4.63 -12.51
CA TYR A 49 -0.85 6.08 -12.28
C TYR A 49 -2.14 6.46 -11.53
N GLY A 50 -2.86 5.45 -11.04
CA GLY A 50 -4.14 5.59 -10.36
C GLY A 50 -4.07 6.21 -8.96
N PRO A 51 -5.22 6.27 -8.26
CA PRO A 51 -5.29 6.73 -6.88
C PRO A 51 -4.40 5.90 -5.94
N VAL A 52 -4.42 4.57 -6.05
CA VAL A 52 -3.58 3.67 -5.23
C VAL A 52 -2.09 3.96 -5.41
N SER A 53 -1.65 4.25 -6.64
CA SER A 53 -0.27 4.63 -6.93
C SER A 53 0.16 5.91 -6.20
N ARG A 54 -0.70 6.93 -6.21
CA ARG A 54 -0.44 8.22 -5.52
C ARG A 54 -0.47 8.09 -4.01
N ASP A 55 -1.39 7.31 -3.47
CA ASP A 55 -1.48 7.07 -2.03
C ASP A 55 -0.30 6.21 -1.53
N LEU A 56 0.13 5.23 -2.33
CA LEU A 56 1.33 4.44 -2.06
C LEU A 56 2.60 5.30 -2.06
N GLU A 57 2.75 6.21 -3.04
CA GLU A 57 3.89 7.12 -3.10
C GLU A 57 3.99 7.98 -1.84
N GLN A 58 2.87 8.55 -1.38
CA GLN A 58 2.80 9.29 -0.12
C GLN A 58 3.10 8.39 1.10
N ALA A 59 2.55 7.18 1.13
CA ALA A 59 2.76 6.24 2.23
C ALA A 59 4.23 5.76 2.32
N ILE A 60 4.91 5.56 1.18
CA ILE A 60 6.34 5.27 1.14
C ILE A 60 7.15 6.41 1.75
N ASP A 61 6.74 7.66 1.54
CA ASP A 61 7.46 8.80 2.11
C ASP A 61 7.22 8.96 3.61
N ALA A 62 6.07 8.51 4.11
CA ALA A 62 5.68 8.54 5.53
C ALA A 62 6.13 7.31 6.33
N ALA A 63 6.41 6.17 5.70
CA ALA A 63 6.75 4.93 6.39
C ALA A 63 8.05 5.04 7.20
N GLU A 64 8.09 4.35 8.35
CA GLU A 64 9.22 4.44 9.29
C GLU A 64 10.40 3.53 8.88
N ASP A 65 10.11 2.36 8.32
CA ASP A 65 11.13 1.35 7.99
C ASP A 65 11.74 1.60 6.59
N VAL A 66 13.03 1.97 6.57
CA VAL A 66 13.79 2.24 5.34
C VAL A 66 13.80 1.06 4.37
N GLY A 67 13.89 -0.17 4.88
CA GLY A 67 13.90 -1.37 4.05
C GLY A 67 12.56 -1.63 3.35
N VAL A 68 11.45 -1.33 4.04
CA VAL A 68 10.11 -1.38 3.45
C VAL A 68 9.94 -0.28 2.39
N ARG A 69 10.35 0.96 2.70
CA ARG A 69 10.32 2.08 1.74
C ARG A 69 11.02 1.75 0.44
N GLU A 70 12.26 1.28 0.53
CA GLU A 70 13.07 0.95 -0.64
C GLU A 70 12.47 -0.19 -1.47
N ARG A 71 11.88 -1.19 -0.82
CA ARG A 71 11.21 -2.30 -1.52
C ARG A 71 9.95 -1.82 -2.25
N MET A 72 9.10 -1.05 -1.57
CA MET A 72 7.86 -0.53 -2.17
C MET A 72 8.14 0.49 -3.28
N ARG A 73 9.15 1.35 -3.11
CA ARG A 73 9.56 2.30 -4.15
C ARG A 73 10.04 1.61 -5.42
N ARG A 74 10.79 0.50 -5.30
CA ARG A 74 11.17 -0.32 -6.46
C ARG A 74 9.95 -0.95 -7.14
N ALA A 75 8.98 -1.43 -6.37
CA ALA A 75 7.77 -2.02 -6.93
C ALA A 75 6.92 -0.98 -7.68
N LEU A 76 6.73 0.21 -7.10
CA LEU A 76 6.06 1.33 -7.75
C LEU A 76 6.76 1.75 -9.04
N ALA A 77 8.09 1.86 -9.02
CA ALA A 77 8.87 2.19 -10.22
C ALA A 77 8.73 1.10 -11.31
N ALA A 78 8.76 -0.17 -10.93
CA ALA A 78 8.60 -1.29 -11.86
C ALA A 78 7.22 -1.27 -12.56
N ALA A 79 6.15 -1.01 -11.81
CA ALA A 79 4.79 -0.95 -12.35
C ALA A 79 4.60 0.18 -13.39
N ARG A 80 5.36 1.28 -13.28
CA ARG A 80 5.29 2.43 -14.21
C ARG A 80 6.15 2.24 -15.47
N ILE A 81 7.01 1.23 -15.52
CA ILE A 81 7.94 0.97 -16.65
C ILE A 81 7.48 -0.22 -17.49
N GLY A 82 6.72 -1.15 -16.91
CA GLY A 82 6.11 -2.30 -17.61
C GLY A 82 4.88 -1.90 -18.43
#